data_AF-A0A2N3G5J4-F1
#
_entry.id   AF-A0A2N3G5J4-F1
#
_cell.length_a   1.000
_cell.length_b   1.000
_cell.length_c   1.000
_cell.angle_alpha   90.00
_cell.angle_beta   90.00
_cell.angle_gamma   90.00
#
_symmetry.space_group_name_H-M   'P 1'
#
loop_
_entity.id
_entity.type
_entity.pdbx_description
1 polymer ?
#
loop_
_entity_poly.entity_id
_entity_poly.type
_entity_poly.pdbx_seq_one_letter_code
_entity_poly.pdbx_strand_id
1 'polypeptide(L)'
;MWTKRNSAYGKALIIALVLSLCWITILPLGEVSAAPGWYNAYWRYRRAIILSNSGAALSNYQMKIELNAGNFDFSKARTSGQDLRFTKSDEVTLMSHFIESYSQAGQTATVWVKVPSLAASNDTTIYVYYGNSTAASTSSVDNVFQLYDNFALTGQPDNLDKVSRVGTALTPGL
;
A
#
# COMPACT_ATOMS: atom_id res chain seq x y z
N MET A 1 56.97 8.65 -75.83
CA MET A 1 55.75 8.92 -76.63
C MET A 1 55.04 7.61 -76.88
N TRP A 2 54.01 7.27 -76.09
CA TRP A 2 52.79 6.56 -76.52
C TRP A 2 51.85 6.42 -75.32
N THR A 3 50.73 7.15 -75.33
CA THR A 3 49.67 7.09 -74.31
C THR A 3 48.61 6.10 -74.77
N LYS A 4 48.17 5.16 -73.92
CA LYS A 4 46.92 4.43 -74.18
C LYS A 4 46.06 4.23 -72.92
N ARG A 5 45.09 5.14 -72.83
CA ARG A 5 43.63 4.91 -72.63
C ARG A 5 43.18 4.22 -71.32
N ASN A 6 42.57 5.07 -70.48
CA ASN A 6 41.62 4.75 -69.43
C ASN A 6 40.57 3.70 -69.87
N SER A 7 40.36 2.69 -69.03
CA SER A 7 39.05 2.08 -68.83
C SER A 7 38.62 2.33 -67.39
N ALA A 8 37.95 3.47 -67.20
CA ALA A 8 36.91 3.57 -66.19
C ALA A 8 35.85 2.46 -66.45
N TYR A 9 34.89 2.28 -65.54
CA TYR A 9 33.69 1.44 -65.68
C TYR A 9 33.76 -0.04 -65.22
N GLY A 10 34.93 -0.61 -64.90
CA GLY A 10 34.99 -1.97 -64.31
C GLY A 10 34.78 -2.05 -62.78
N LYS A 11 34.74 -0.90 -62.08
CA LYS A 11 34.69 -0.84 -60.60
C LYS A 11 33.42 -0.18 -60.06
N ALA A 12 32.46 0.16 -60.93
CA ALA A 12 31.29 0.96 -60.60
C ALA A 12 29.98 0.16 -60.43
N LEU A 13 30.04 -1.17 -60.33
CA LEU A 13 28.81 -2.00 -60.26
C LEU A 13 28.64 -2.87 -59.00
N ILE A 14 29.50 -2.75 -57.99
CA ILE A 14 29.37 -3.53 -56.72
C ILE A 14 29.32 -2.63 -55.47
N ILE A 15 29.33 -1.30 -55.61
CA ILE A 15 29.23 -0.37 -54.46
C ILE A 15 27.89 0.38 -54.52
N ALA A 16 26.81 -0.35 -54.78
CA ALA A 16 25.44 0.19 -54.73
C ALA A 16 24.48 -0.77 -53.99
N LEU A 17 24.99 -1.64 -53.11
CA LEU A 17 24.17 -2.57 -52.33
C LEU A 17 24.75 -2.89 -50.94
N VAL A 18 25.38 -1.88 -50.32
CA VAL A 18 25.59 -1.84 -48.85
C VAL A 18 25.13 -0.49 -48.30
N LEU A 19 24.05 0.04 -48.91
CA LEU A 19 23.23 1.13 -48.37
C LEU A 19 21.91 0.59 -47.80
N SER A 20 21.92 -0.68 -47.38
CA SER A 20 20.80 -1.37 -46.75
C SER A 20 21.36 -2.09 -45.53
N LEU A 21 20.74 -1.86 -44.36
CA LEU A 21 21.06 -2.41 -43.04
C LEU A 21 22.08 -1.64 -42.18
N CYS A 22 21.99 -0.31 -42.09
CA CYS A 22 22.20 0.35 -40.79
C CYS A 22 21.61 1.77 -40.76
N TRP A 23 20.37 1.92 -41.21
CA TRP A 23 19.50 2.89 -40.57
C TRP A 23 18.85 2.12 -39.45
N ILE A 24 19.65 1.80 -38.43
CA ILE A 24 19.08 1.54 -37.12
C ILE A 24 18.46 2.87 -36.77
N THR A 25 17.18 3.03 -37.13
CA THR A 25 16.30 3.88 -36.38
C THR A 25 16.54 3.44 -34.95
N ILE A 26 17.17 4.30 -34.16
CA ILE A 26 17.05 4.22 -32.72
C ILE A 26 15.56 4.41 -32.52
N LEU A 27 14.83 3.29 -32.48
CA LEU A 27 13.52 3.24 -31.87
C LEU A 27 13.76 3.92 -30.52
N PRO A 28 13.04 5.00 -30.18
CA PRO A 28 12.94 5.32 -28.78
C PRO A 28 12.46 4.01 -28.17
N LEU A 29 13.29 3.41 -27.32
CA LEU A 29 12.84 2.40 -26.39
C LEU A 29 11.64 3.08 -25.76
N GLY A 30 10.43 2.66 -26.18
CA GLY A 30 9.22 3.15 -25.55
C GLY A 30 9.48 2.98 -24.08
N GLU A 31 9.29 4.05 -23.32
CA GLU A 31 9.32 3.94 -21.87
C GLU A 31 8.45 2.73 -21.57
N VAL A 32 9.06 1.67 -21.03
CA VAL A 32 8.28 0.59 -20.46
C VAL A 32 7.63 1.28 -19.28
N SER A 33 6.45 1.84 -19.51
CA SER A 33 5.57 2.27 -18.45
C SER A 33 5.35 0.99 -17.67
N ALA A 34 6.11 0.84 -16.58
CA ALA A 34 5.82 -0.14 -15.57
C ALA A 34 4.34 0.08 -15.29
N ALA A 35 3.51 -0.92 -15.59
CA ALA A 35 2.09 -0.78 -15.38
C ALA A 35 1.91 -0.21 -13.97
N PRO A 36 1.26 0.97 -13.78
CA PRO A 36 0.82 1.36 -12.46
C PRO A 36 -0.31 0.37 -12.17
N GLY A 37 0.07 -0.75 -11.60
CA GLY A 37 -0.62 -1.95 -12.02
C GLY A 37 -0.15 -3.13 -11.24
N TRP A 38 -0.59 -3.18 -9.99
CA TRP A 38 -0.51 -4.34 -9.10
C TRP A 38 0.68 -4.37 -8.14
N TYR A 39 0.37 -4.46 -6.85
CA TYR A 39 1.35 -4.51 -5.75
C TYR A 39 2.40 -5.61 -5.93
N ASN A 40 1.95 -6.84 -6.20
CA ASN A 40 2.83 -8.00 -6.31
C ASN A 40 2.12 -9.19 -6.98
N ALA A 41 2.79 -9.88 -7.91
CA ALA A 41 2.21 -10.95 -8.72
C ALA A 41 1.73 -12.19 -7.92
N TYR A 42 2.21 -12.39 -6.69
CA TYR A 42 1.74 -13.48 -5.82
C TYR A 42 0.35 -13.22 -5.23
N TRP A 43 -0.09 -11.97 -5.19
CA TRP A 43 -1.46 -11.63 -4.83
C TRP A 43 -2.34 -11.72 -6.06
N ARG A 44 -3.39 -12.54 -6.00
CA ARG A 44 -4.20 -12.90 -7.17
C ARG A 44 -5.44 -12.03 -7.32
N TYR A 45 -5.83 -11.35 -6.25
CA TYR A 45 -7.03 -10.54 -6.21
C TYR A 45 -6.74 -9.21 -5.53
N ARG A 46 -7.49 -8.18 -5.95
CA ARG A 46 -7.54 -6.89 -5.28
C ARG A 46 -8.95 -6.35 -5.27
N ARG A 47 -9.22 -5.43 -4.35
CA ARG A 47 -10.46 -4.67 -4.30
C ARG A 47 -10.19 -3.23 -3.88
N ALA A 48 -10.84 -2.29 -4.56
CA ALA A 48 -10.83 -0.90 -4.16
C ALA A 48 -11.70 -0.69 -2.91
N ILE A 49 -11.22 0.13 -1.98
CA ILE A 49 -11.95 0.59 -0.81
C ILE A 49 -11.93 2.12 -0.87
N ILE A 50 -13.12 2.72 -0.81
CA ILE A 50 -13.30 4.16 -0.87
C ILE A 50 -13.43 4.67 0.56
N LEU A 51 -12.55 5.59 0.94
CA LEU A 51 -12.53 6.22 2.25
C LEU A 51 -12.97 7.68 2.11
N SER A 52 -14.11 8.03 2.68
CA SER A 52 -14.61 9.40 2.67
C SER A 52 -14.17 10.16 3.92
N ASN A 53 -13.74 11.41 3.73
CA ASN A 53 -13.43 12.33 4.82
C ASN A 53 -14.08 13.68 4.53
N SER A 54 -15.12 14.05 5.28
CA SER A 54 -15.82 15.33 5.13
C SER A 54 -15.15 16.49 5.87
N GLY A 55 -14.15 16.21 6.71
CA GLY A 55 -13.42 17.20 7.50
C GLY A 55 -12.15 17.73 6.80
N ALA A 56 -11.24 18.27 7.61
CA ALA A 56 -9.92 18.68 7.17
C ALA A 56 -9.07 17.48 6.75
N ALA A 57 -8.00 17.73 5.98
CA ALA A 57 -7.06 16.68 5.59
C ALA A 57 -6.42 16.06 6.84
N LEU A 58 -6.28 14.74 6.84
CA LEU A 58 -5.68 13.98 7.94
C LEU A 58 -4.41 13.26 7.47
N SER A 59 -3.46 13.09 8.38
CA SER A 59 -2.21 12.39 8.14
C SER A 59 -2.00 11.27 9.16
N ASN A 60 -1.49 10.12 8.70
CA ASN A 60 -1.22 8.95 9.55
C ASN A 60 -2.41 8.50 10.40
N TYR A 61 -3.61 8.55 9.83
CA TYR A 61 -4.87 8.34 10.53
C TYR A 61 -5.33 6.88 10.44
N GLN A 62 -5.83 6.32 11.55
CA GLN A 62 -6.33 4.94 11.60
C GLN A 62 -7.77 4.89 11.13
N MET A 63 -8.03 4.13 10.06
CA MET A 63 -9.35 3.91 9.50
C MET A 63 -9.80 2.48 9.79
N LYS A 64 -10.99 2.33 10.37
CA LYS A 64 -11.64 1.03 10.52
C LYS A 64 -12.31 0.64 9.21
N ILE A 65 -12.01 -0.58 8.74
CA ILE A 65 -12.55 -1.18 7.52
C ILE A 65 -13.31 -2.43 7.92
N GLU A 66 -14.57 -2.50 7.51
CA GLU A 66 -15.43 -3.66 7.73
C GLU A 66 -15.58 -4.45 6.42
N LEU A 67 -15.10 -5.69 6.44
CA LEU A 67 -15.23 -6.62 5.34
C LEU A 67 -16.37 -7.61 5.63
N ASN A 68 -17.20 -7.89 4.62
CA ASN A 68 -18.28 -8.85 4.68
C ASN A 68 -18.51 -9.54 3.32
N ALA A 69 -19.33 -10.59 3.27
CA ALA A 69 -19.59 -11.36 2.04
C ALA A 69 -20.04 -10.51 0.84
N GLY A 70 -20.69 -9.35 1.06
CA GLY A 70 -21.11 -8.45 -0.02
C GLY A 70 -19.97 -7.61 -0.58
N ASN A 71 -18.84 -7.56 0.11
CA ASN A 71 -17.75 -6.64 -0.18
C ASN A 71 -16.35 -7.30 -0.15
N PHE A 72 -16.24 -8.58 0.14
CA PHE A 72 -14.96 -9.28 0.17
C PHE A 72 -15.18 -10.78 -0.04
N ASP A 73 -14.35 -11.39 -0.86
CA ASP A 73 -14.43 -12.82 -1.15
C ASP A 73 -13.52 -13.61 -0.21
N PHE A 74 -14.09 -14.02 0.92
CA PHE A 74 -13.39 -14.78 1.96
C PHE A 74 -12.93 -16.16 1.49
N SER A 75 -13.49 -16.71 0.40
CA SER A 75 -13.06 -18.01 -0.14
C SER A 75 -11.69 -17.96 -0.82
N LYS A 76 -11.24 -16.75 -1.18
CA LYS A 76 -9.98 -16.49 -1.87
C LYS A 76 -8.87 -16.01 -0.94
N ALA A 77 -9.20 -15.58 0.26
CA ALA A 77 -8.23 -15.18 1.27
C ALA A 77 -7.87 -16.35 2.18
N ARG A 78 -6.78 -16.22 2.95
CA ARG A 78 -6.40 -17.25 3.92
C ARG A 78 -7.34 -17.26 5.14
N THR A 79 -7.35 -18.38 5.86
CA THR A 79 -8.27 -18.67 6.97
C THR A 79 -8.24 -17.71 8.16
N SER A 80 -7.19 -16.90 8.28
CA SER A 80 -7.11 -15.84 9.29
C SER A 80 -6.69 -14.49 8.68
N GLY A 81 -6.88 -14.32 7.36
CA GLY A 81 -6.51 -13.09 6.65
C GLY A 81 -5.01 -12.80 6.63
N GLN A 82 -4.14 -13.82 6.79
CA GLN A 82 -2.69 -13.62 6.84
C GLN A 82 -2.12 -12.98 5.56
N ASP A 83 -2.81 -13.17 4.44
CA ASP A 83 -2.44 -12.66 3.14
C ASP A 83 -3.01 -11.27 2.84
N LEU A 84 -3.72 -10.61 3.76
CA LEU A 84 -4.21 -9.26 3.50
C LEU A 84 -3.06 -8.25 3.36
N ARG A 85 -3.07 -7.45 2.30
CA ARG A 85 -2.17 -6.30 2.11
C ARG A 85 -2.97 -5.08 1.69
N PHE A 86 -2.60 -3.92 2.20
CA PHE A 86 -3.25 -2.66 1.88
C PHE A 86 -2.26 -1.73 1.19
N THR A 87 -2.69 -1.09 0.11
CA THR A 87 -1.87 -0.10 -0.62
C THR A 87 -2.65 1.18 -0.89
N LYS A 88 -1.93 2.27 -1.12
CA LYS A 88 -2.51 3.51 -1.64
C LYS A 88 -3.06 3.31 -3.06
N SER A 89 -3.65 4.36 -3.62
CA SER A 89 -4.11 4.41 -5.02
C SER A 89 -2.99 4.23 -6.05
N ASP A 90 -1.73 4.38 -5.66
CA ASP A 90 -0.56 4.07 -6.49
C ASP A 90 -0.30 2.57 -6.66
N GLU A 91 -1.07 1.73 -5.96
CA GLU A 91 -1.04 0.27 -6.01
C GLU A 91 0.28 -0.38 -5.55
N VAL A 92 1.24 0.40 -5.06
CA VAL A 92 2.59 -0.05 -4.69
C VAL A 92 2.94 0.29 -3.24
N THR A 93 2.48 1.44 -2.74
CA THR A 93 2.83 1.91 -1.40
C THR A 93 2.01 1.17 -0.36
N LEU A 94 2.66 0.28 0.37
CA LEU A 94 2.07 -0.47 1.48
C LEU A 94 1.65 0.41 2.65
N MET A 95 0.56 0.01 3.31
CA MET A 95 0.07 0.60 4.55
C MET A 95 0.01 -0.45 5.66
N SER A 96 0.39 -0.04 6.87
CA SER A 96 0.27 -0.87 8.07
C SER A 96 -1.20 -1.14 8.37
N HIS A 97 -1.48 -2.35 8.84
CA HIS A 97 -2.83 -2.76 9.20
C HIS A 97 -2.81 -3.66 10.44
N PHE A 98 -3.98 -3.77 11.08
CA PHE A 98 -4.23 -4.62 12.23
C PHE A 98 -5.58 -5.30 12.04
N ILE A 99 -5.57 -6.63 12.03
CA ILE A 99 -6.78 -7.44 11.98
C ILE A 99 -7.31 -7.56 13.42
N GLU A 100 -8.37 -6.81 13.73
CA GLU A 100 -9.04 -6.85 15.03
C GLU A 100 -9.89 -8.12 15.15
N SER A 101 -10.60 -8.48 14.07
CA SER A 101 -11.38 -9.72 13.99
C SER A 101 -11.42 -10.26 12.56
N TYR A 102 -11.45 -11.58 12.42
CA TYR A 102 -11.58 -12.25 11.13
C TYR A 102 -12.28 -13.60 11.30
N SER A 103 -13.36 -13.81 10.55
CA SER A 103 -14.09 -15.07 10.50
C SER A 103 -14.34 -15.46 9.04
N GLN A 104 -13.61 -16.45 8.54
CA GLN A 104 -13.84 -16.96 7.19
C GLN A 104 -15.23 -17.61 7.07
N ALA A 105 -15.65 -18.36 8.10
CA ALA A 105 -16.95 -19.03 8.13
C ALA A 105 -18.11 -18.03 8.25
N GLY A 106 -17.95 -17.01 9.09
CA GLY A 106 -18.92 -15.92 9.23
C GLY A 106 -18.87 -14.92 8.07
N GLN A 107 -17.85 -15.01 7.20
CA GLN A 107 -17.56 -14.06 6.13
C GLN A 107 -17.58 -12.61 6.62
N THR A 108 -16.89 -12.36 7.74
CA THR A 108 -16.75 -11.03 8.34
C THR A 108 -15.31 -10.78 8.77
N ALA A 109 -14.86 -9.54 8.69
CA ALA A 109 -13.62 -9.09 9.31
C ALA A 109 -13.67 -7.60 9.67
N THR A 110 -12.98 -7.25 10.74
CA THR A 110 -12.68 -5.87 11.10
C THR A 110 -11.18 -5.66 11.04
N VAL A 111 -10.75 -4.70 10.21
CA VAL A 111 -9.35 -4.37 10.00
C VAL A 111 -9.14 -2.88 10.17
N TRP A 112 -8.16 -2.50 10.99
CA TRP A 112 -7.70 -1.13 11.12
C TRP A 112 -6.53 -0.89 10.19
N VAL A 113 -6.56 0.19 9.40
CA VAL A 113 -5.50 0.54 8.45
C VAL A 113 -4.99 1.94 8.74
N LYS A 114 -3.67 2.09 8.85
CA LYS A 114 -3.02 3.39 9.02
C LYS A 114 -2.82 4.06 7.67
N VAL A 115 -3.66 5.04 7.36
CA VAL A 115 -3.67 5.76 6.09
C VAL A 115 -2.74 6.97 6.18
N PRO A 116 -1.67 7.05 5.35
CA PRO A 116 -0.69 8.13 5.47
C PRO A 116 -1.26 9.53 5.17
N SER A 117 -2.23 9.63 4.28
CA SER A 117 -2.92 10.88 3.94
C SER A 117 -4.35 10.59 3.51
N LEU A 118 -5.30 11.31 4.11
CA LEU A 118 -6.70 11.37 3.72
C LEU A 118 -7.00 12.79 3.25
N ALA A 119 -7.51 12.92 2.02
CA ALA A 119 -7.86 14.23 1.46
C ALA A 119 -9.00 14.90 2.24
N ALA A 120 -9.02 16.23 2.25
CA ALA A 120 -10.14 17.00 2.79
C ALA A 120 -11.33 16.96 1.81
N SER A 121 -12.53 16.73 2.34
CA SER A 121 -13.81 16.78 1.61
C SER A 121 -13.83 15.98 0.29
N ASN A 122 -13.03 14.91 0.22
CA ASN A 122 -12.87 14.08 -0.97
C ASN A 122 -12.66 12.61 -0.58
N ASP A 123 -13.01 11.74 -1.51
CA ASP A 123 -12.78 10.31 -1.39
C ASP A 123 -11.31 9.95 -1.63
N THR A 124 -10.77 9.08 -0.78
CA THR A 124 -9.45 8.49 -0.91
C THR A 124 -9.60 7.02 -1.25
N THR A 125 -9.09 6.62 -2.42
CA THR A 125 -9.07 5.20 -2.82
C THR A 125 -7.84 4.51 -2.27
N ILE A 126 -8.07 3.35 -1.65
CA ILE A 126 -7.02 2.39 -1.31
C ILE A 126 -7.37 1.03 -1.88
N TYR A 127 -6.41 0.10 -1.90
CA TYR A 127 -6.66 -1.27 -2.33
C TYR A 127 -6.35 -2.27 -1.23
N VAL A 128 -7.22 -3.27 -1.06
CA VAL A 128 -6.91 -4.51 -0.35
C VAL A 128 -6.55 -5.60 -1.36
N TYR A 129 -5.40 -6.24 -1.16
CA TYR A 129 -4.90 -7.38 -1.93
C TYR A 129 -5.01 -8.65 -1.10
N TYR A 130 -5.39 -9.75 -1.75
CA TYR A 130 -5.50 -11.09 -1.16
C TYR A 130 -5.29 -12.20 -2.23
N GLY A 131 -5.34 -13.47 -1.83
CA GLY A 131 -5.12 -14.62 -2.71
C GLY A 131 -3.69 -15.13 -2.76
N ASN A 132 -2.86 -14.79 -1.77
CA ASN A 132 -1.49 -15.31 -1.66
C ASN A 132 -1.42 -16.40 -0.59
N SER A 133 -1.44 -17.66 -1.00
CA SER A 133 -1.44 -18.81 -0.08
C SER A 133 -0.16 -18.97 0.75
N THR A 134 0.95 -18.35 0.34
CA THR A 134 2.25 -18.46 1.03
C THR A 134 2.58 -17.24 1.90
N ALA A 135 1.78 -16.17 1.85
CA ALA A 135 2.05 -14.95 2.59
C ALA A 135 1.93 -15.14 4.11
N ALA A 136 2.98 -14.75 4.85
CA ALA A 136 2.90 -14.58 6.30
C ALA A 136 2.05 -13.35 6.67
N SER A 137 1.46 -13.36 7.86
CA SER A 137 0.71 -12.20 8.37
C SER A 137 1.67 -11.03 8.63
N THR A 138 1.25 -9.83 8.25
CA THR A 138 1.93 -8.56 8.62
C THR A 138 1.01 -7.66 9.45
N SER A 139 -0.07 -8.23 10.00
CA SER A 139 -0.97 -7.53 10.92
C SER A 139 -0.21 -7.15 12.20
N SER A 140 -0.26 -5.88 12.59
CA SER A 140 0.44 -5.37 13.76
C SER A 140 -0.31 -4.19 14.36
N VAL A 141 -0.74 -4.35 15.62
CA VAL A 141 -1.40 -3.28 16.37
C VAL A 141 -0.47 -2.09 16.59
N ASP A 142 0.80 -2.33 16.94
CA ASP A 142 1.80 -1.28 17.24
C ASP A 142 2.15 -0.43 16.02
N ASN A 143 2.15 -1.03 14.83
CA ASN A 143 2.40 -0.29 13.59
C ASN A 143 1.20 0.60 13.19
N VAL A 144 -0.02 0.24 13.62
CA VAL A 144 -1.24 0.98 13.33
C VAL A 144 -1.50 2.04 14.39
N PHE A 145 -1.53 1.64 15.65
CA PHE A 145 -1.76 2.50 16.80
C PHE A 145 -0.42 2.81 17.45
N GLN A 146 -0.05 4.09 17.47
CA GLN A 146 1.00 4.54 18.39
C GLN A 146 0.42 4.52 19.80
N LEU A 147 0.44 3.34 20.41
CA LEU A 147 0.16 3.17 21.82
C LEU A 147 1.35 3.81 22.55
N TYR A 148 1.24 5.10 22.87
CA TYR A 148 2.27 5.71 23.69
C TYR A 148 2.26 5.03 25.06
N ASP A 149 3.34 4.29 25.32
CA ASP A 149 3.93 4.00 26.63
C ASP A 149 3.99 5.28 27.46
N ASN A 150 2.90 5.65 28.13
CA ASN A 150 2.96 6.52 29.30
C ASN A 150 1.71 6.42 30.20
N PHE A 151 1.24 5.21 30.50
CA PHE A 151 0.87 4.95 31.89
C PHE A 151 2.16 4.80 32.70
N ALA A 152 3.01 5.83 32.69
CA ALA A 152 3.85 6.03 33.84
C ALA A 152 2.86 6.27 34.98
N LEU A 153 2.60 5.19 35.74
CA LEU A 153 2.65 5.29 37.17
C LEU A 153 4.00 5.96 37.48
N THR A 154 4.06 7.29 37.34
CA THR A 154 5.07 8.04 38.03
C THR A 154 4.78 7.68 39.47
N GLY A 155 5.61 6.82 40.04
CA GLY A 155 5.79 6.70 41.48
C GLY A 155 6.31 8.02 42.02
N GLN A 156 5.54 9.10 41.81
CA GLN A 156 5.66 10.33 42.54
C GLN A 156 4.75 10.16 43.76
N PRO A 157 5.29 10.14 44.99
CA PRO A 157 4.49 10.23 46.20
C PRO A 157 3.73 11.56 46.34
N ASP A 158 3.87 12.51 45.42
CA ASP A 158 3.39 13.89 45.55
C ASP A 158 1.88 14.10 45.27
N ASN A 159 1.07 13.03 45.29
CA ASN A 159 -0.38 13.17 45.23
C ASN A 159 -1.10 12.78 46.54
N LEU A 160 -0.37 12.61 47.64
CA LEU A 160 -0.99 12.45 48.97
C LEU A 160 -1.56 13.77 49.52
N ASP A 161 -1.16 14.93 48.98
CA ASP A 161 -1.67 16.23 49.44
C ASP A 161 -2.90 16.74 48.67
N LYS A 162 -3.26 16.15 47.52
CA LYS A 162 -4.52 16.50 46.83
C LYS A 162 -5.70 15.63 47.24
N VAL A 163 -5.47 14.57 48.00
CA VAL A 163 -6.49 13.77 48.68
C VAL A 163 -6.87 14.36 50.05
N SER A 164 -6.50 15.63 50.33
CA SER A 164 -6.92 16.33 51.55
C SER A 164 -8.17 17.22 51.37
N ARG A 165 -8.71 17.38 50.15
CA ARG A 165 -9.85 18.28 49.88
C ARG A 165 -11.12 17.62 49.34
N VAL A 166 -11.28 16.31 49.55
CA VAL A 166 -12.59 15.65 49.39
C VAL A 166 -13.08 15.29 50.78
N GLY A 167 -14.14 15.97 51.20
CA GLY A 167 -14.66 15.96 52.57
C GLY A 167 -14.89 14.56 53.13
N THR A 168 -14.54 14.40 54.41
CA THR A 168 -14.88 13.24 55.21
C THR A 168 -16.40 13.11 55.33
N ALA A 169 -16.97 12.08 54.72
CA ALA A 169 -18.32 11.65 55.06
C ALA A 169 -18.27 11.00 56.45
N LEU A 170 -18.93 11.63 57.42
CA LEU A 170 -19.17 11.06 58.74
C LEU A 170 -20.07 9.83 58.60
N THR A 171 -19.66 8.67 59.12
CA THR A 171 -20.60 7.57 59.37
C THR A 171 -21.25 7.76 60.74
N PRO A 172 -22.58 7.82 60.86
CA PRO A 172 -23.22 7.63 62.14
C PRO A 172 -23.17 6.15 62.49
N GLY A 173 -22.49 5.82 63.58
CA GLY A 173 -22.73 4.57 64.27
C GLY A 173 -24.03 4.66 65.06
N LEU A 174 -24.87 3.64 64.93
CA LEU A 174 -25.44 2.84 66.02
C LEU A 174 -25.73 1.44 65.46
#